data_AF-W4PEM5-F1
#
_entry.id   AF-W4PEM5-F1
#
_cell.length_a   1.000
_cell.length_b   1.000
_cell.length_c   1.000
_cell.angle_alpha   90.00
_cell.angle_beta   90.00
_cell.angle_gamma   90.00
#
_symmetry.space_group_name_H-M   'P 1'
#
loop_
_entity.id
_entity.type
_entity.pdbx_description
1 polymer ?
#
loop_
_entity_poly.entity_id
_entity_poly.type
_entity_poly.pdbx_seq_one_letter_code
_entity_poly.pdbx_strand_id
1 'polypeptide(L)'
;MCINKRKPYFNIRNYSRNSSSGWFNKKKKKKAEKEEKSKSDYEKLMEGSKVNKGMFNVLQKKNEYYFEIPTSLLGRDLLIVNKLQRVPSELNEAGVNRGVNYENQMIRMEWDKSAGKLMFRQQRPLPLTPKEDAIYRSVRDNFISPLIAAFKIEAINSDSTTLVIKINDIYDGTETSINNVFTNINLGTSAIKNLSRILSVKAFPNNVIATSELTTKVTEGTTTVHVTVEASSSILLLPEKPMMGRFDNQKVGYFTNPLLSFSDDQQRSDKAQFITRWRMEPKPEDRKKYLKGELVEPAKPIVFYIDNSTPYQWRSYIKKGIEDWQSAFEKAGFKNAIIAKEITDTMHIDMDDVNYSVLTYAASEKKNAMGPSLLDPRSGEILEADIMWWHNVLSMVREWITVQTGTIDPLARSAQLPDALMGDAVRFVACHEVGHSLGLRHNMMGSWAFPTDSLRSESFTSRMNSTSSSIMDYARFNYIAQPGDGVKVLSPISVLTTNLPLNTAIAGMAKTVRKKKKTIYSSF
;
A
#
# COMPACT_ATOMS: atom_id res chain seq x y z
N MET A 1 17.36 -31.14 49.41
CA MET A 1 16.63 -31.53 50.64
C MET A 1 15.16 -31.40 50.33
N CYS A 2 14.25 -32.36 50.34
CA CYS A 2 14.16 -33.80 50.69
C CYS A 2 13.13 -34.41 49.71
N ILE A 3 13.42 -35.40 48.87
CA ILE A 3 13.26 -36.87 49.03
C ILE A 3 12.03 -37.36 49.83
N ASN A 4 11.08 -37.99 49.13
CA ASN A 4 10.53 -39.35 49.38
C ASN A 4 9.59 -39.76 48.21
N LYS A 5 9.82 -40.78 47.35
CA LYS A 5 9.80 -42.26 47.50
C LYS A 5 8.41 -42.77 47.99
N ARG A 6 7.63 -43.71 47.40
CA ARG A 6 7.74 -44.89 46.49
C ARG A 6 6.32 -45.16 45.89
N LYS A 7 6.09 -45.49 44.60
CA LYS A 7 6.07 -46.78 43.85
C LYS A 7 4.93 -47.82 44.17
N PRO A 8 4.52 -48.65 43.18
CA PRO A 8 3.11 -49.05 42.91
C PRO A 8 2.81 -50.54 43.17
N TYR A 9 1.53 -50.93 43.07
CA TYR A 9 1.10 -52.34 43.07
C TYR A 9 0.57 -52.77 41.68
N PHE A 10 1.17 -53.85 41.19
CA PHE A 10 0.70 -54.73 40.13
C PHE A 10 -0.45 -55.61 40.64
N ASN A 11 -1.37 -56.03 39.75
CA ASN A 11 -1.84 -57.42 39.78
C ASN A 11 -2.34 -57.89 38.41
N ILE A 12 -1.79 -59.04 38.01
CA ILE A 12 -2.10 -59.85 36.83
C ILE A 12 -3.04 -60.97 37.29
N ARG A 13 -4.04 -61.36 36.49
CA ARG A 13 -4.53 -62.75 36.48
C ARG A 13 -5.12 -63.13 35.12
N ASN A 14 -4.45 -64.09 34.50
CA ASN A 14 -4.93 -64.94 33.40
C ASN A 14 -6.08 -65.83 33.85
N TYR A 15 -6.98 -66.21 32.94
CA TYR A 15 -7.46 -67.59 32.81
C TYR A 15 -7.95 -67.89 31.39
N SER A 16 -7.70 -69.12 30.97
CA SER A 16 -7.79 -69.63 29.61
C SER A 16 -9.01 -70.55 29.36
N ARG A 17 -9.31 -70.72 28.07
CA ARG A 17 -9.81 -71.94 27.36
C ARG A 17 -11.33 -72.26 27.31
N ASN A 18 -11.79 -72.25 26.05
CA ASN A 18 -12.59 -73.23 25.29
C ASN A 18 -13.78 -73.94 25.96
N SER A 19 -14.96 -73.86 25.32
CA SER A 19 -15.51 -75.01 24.58
C SER A 19 -16.69 -74.63 23.67
N SER A 20 -16.78 -75.39 22.59
CA SER A 20 -17.71 -75.39 21.47
C SER A 20 -19.20 -75.58 21.79
N SER A 21 -20.05 -74.92 21.01
CA SER A 21 -21.31 -75.50 20.52
C SER A 21 -21.71 -74.81 19.21
N GLY A 22 -21.77 -75.60 18.14
CA GLY A 22 -22.17 -75.14 16.81
C GLY A 22 -23.68 -75.14 16.66
N TRP A 23 -24.17 -74.22 15.83
CA TRP A 23 -25.39 -74.49 15.07
C TRP A 23 -25.32 -73.77 13.71
N PHE A 24 -25.53 -74.55 12.66
CA PHE A 24 -25.50 -74.14 11.27
C PHE A 24 -26.63 -73.14 10.97
N ASN A 25 -26.32 -72.02 10.29
CA ASN A 25 -27.27 -71.51 9.30
C ASN A 25 -26.60 -70.71 8.16
N LYS A 26 -26.95 -71.18 6.96
CA LYS A 26 -26.71 -70.71 5.59
C LYS A 26 -26.07 -69.32 5.39
N LYS A 27 -24.94 -69.33 4.66
CA LYS A 27 -24.36 -68.17 3.94
C LYS A 27 -25.42 -67.49 3.06
N LYS A 28 -25.93 -66.34 3.49
CA LYS A 28 -26.39 -65.29 2.57
C LYS A 28 -25.17 -64.47 2.14
N LYS A 29 -24.93 -64.41 0.83
CA LYS A 29 -24.00 -63.46 0.19
C LYS A 29 -24.40 -62.04 0.64
N LYS A 30 -23.63 -61.43 1.53
CA LYS A 30 -23.68 -59.98 1.76
C LYS A 30 -23.21 -59.33 0.46
N LYS A 31 -24.12 -58.62 -0.23
CA LYS A 31 -23.74 -57.56 -1.17
C LYS A 31 -22.82 -56.61 -0.38
N ALA A 32 -21.65 -56.33 -0.91
CA ALA A 32 -20.88 -55.18 -0.46
C ALA A 32 -21.73 -53.95 -0.77
N GLU A 33 -22.35 -53.37 0.26
CA GLU A 33 -22.76 -51.98 0.21
C GLU A 33 -21.49 -51.18 -0.05
N LYS A 34 -21.42 -50.58 -1.24
CA LYS A 34 -20.57 -49.41 -1.43
C LYS A 34 -21.08 -48.40 -0.43
N GLU A 35 -20.33 -48.16 0.65
CA GLU A 35 -20.45 -46.93 1.41
C GLU A 35 -20.23 -45.78 0.41
N GLU A 36 -21.32 -45.18 -0.08
CA GLU A 36 -21.25 -43.84 -0.63
C GLU A 36 -20.78 -42.95 0.51
N LYS A 37 -19.50 -42.59 0.51
CA LYS A 37 -18.98 -41.54 1.39
C LYS A 37 -19.84 -40.30 1.16
N SER A 38 -20.71 -40.00 2.13
CA SER A 38 -21.41 -38.73 2.23
C SER A 38 -20.38 -37.62 2.09
N LYS A 39 -20.55 -36.75 1.08
CA LYS A 39 -19.63 -35.64 0.83
C LYS A 39 -19.47 -34.78 2.09
N SER A 40 -18.24 -34.35 2.37
CA SER A 40 -17.98 -33.42 3.48
C SER A 40 -18.62 -32.05 3.21
N ASP A 41 -18.84 -31.24 4.25
CA ASP A 41 -19.41 -29.89 4.08
C ASP A 41 -18.52 -29.00 3.21
N TYR A 42 -17.20 -29.21 3.28
CA TYR A 42 -16.24 -28.61 2.36
C TYR A 42 -16.51 -29.03 0.90
N GLU A 43 -16.61 -30.33 0.62
CA GLU A 43 -16.89 -30.83 -0.74
C GLU A 43 -18.23 -30.33 -1.29
N LYS A 44 -19.27 -30.24 -0.46
CA LYS A 44 -20.57 -29.67 -0.83
C LYS A 44 -20.51 -28.17 -1.14
N LEU A 45 -19.66 -27.43 -0.43
CA LEU A 45 -19.48 -25.99 -0.62
C LEU A 45 -18.66 -25.72 -1.88
N MET A 46 -17.63 -26.53 -2.15
CA MET A 46 -16.87 -26.50 -3.40
C MET A 46 -17.75 -26.85 -4.60
N GLU A 47 -18.62 -27.85 -4.47
CA GLU A 47 -19.49 -28.30 -5.55
C GLU A 47 -20.53 -27.23 -5.94
N GLY A 48 -20.48 -26.82 -7.22
CA GLY A 48 -21.37 -25.80 -7.77
C GLY A 48 -20.97 -24.35 -7.44
N SER A 49 -19.82 -24.13 -6.79
CA SER A 49 -19.26 -22.80 -6.60
C SER A 49 -18.33 -22.41 -7.75
N LYS A 50 -18.40 -21.15 -8.19
CA LYS A 50 -17.36 -20.56 -9.04
C LYS A 50 -16.16 -20.23 -8.16
N VAL A 51 -15.00 -20.77 -8.50
CA VAL A 51 -13.78 -20.61 -7.70
C VAL A 51 -12.80 -19.69 -8.44
N ASN A 52 -12.42 -18.59 -7.80
CA ASN A 52 -11.30 -17.76 -8.23
C ASN A 52 -10.10 -18.03 -7.31
N LYS A 53 -8.95 -18.37 -7.88
CA LYS A 53 -7.78 -18.83 -7.09
C LYS A 53 -6.82 -17.68 -6.82
N GLY A 54 -6.27 -17.64 -5.61
CA GLY A 54 -5.30 -16.63 -5.19
C GLY A 54 -4.76 -16.89 -3.79
N MET A 55 -4.36 -15.83 -3.08
CA MET A 55 -3.91 -15.87 -1.69
C MET A 55 -4.96 -16.54 -0.79
N PHE A 56 -6.20 -16.09 -0.93
CA PHE A 56 -7.38 -16.86 -0.55
C PHE A 56 -8.07 -17.26 -1.85
N ASN A 57 -8.60 -18.47 -1.91
CA ASN A 57 -9.54 -18.74 -2.98
C ASN A 57 -10.88 -18.09 -2.62
N VAL A 58 -11.53 -17.51 -3.62
CA VAL A 58 -12.85 -16.91 -3.49
C VAL A 58 -13.85 -17.84 -4.12
N LEU A 59 -14.82 -18.29 -3.33
CA LEU A 59 -15.91 -19.15 -3.79
C LEU A 59 -17.17 -18.33 -3.86
N GLN A 60 -17.82 -18.37 -5.02
CA GLN A 60 -19.07 -17.68 -5.27
C GLN A 60 -20.18 -18.69 -5.55
N LYS A 61 -21.25 -18.61 -4.76
CA LYS A 61 -22.48 -19.38 -4.95
C LYS A 61 -23.65 -18.42 -5.00
N LYS A 62 -24.12 -18.09 -6.21
CA LYS A 62 -25.09 -17.01 -6.45
C LYS A 62 -24.57 -15.67 -5.87
N ASN A 63 -25.23 -15.15 -4.85
CA ASN A 63 -24.88 -13.88 -4.18
C ASN A 63 -24.10 -14.10 -2.88
N GLU A 64 -23.76 -15.34 -2.54
CA GLU A 64 -22.94 -15.65 -1.37
C GLU A 64 -21.48 -15.80 -1.78
N TYR A 65 -20.62 -15.19 -0.99
CA TYR A 65 -19.19 -15.23 -1.19
C TYR A 65 -18.51 -15.82 0.04
N TYR A 66 -17.49 -16.64 -0.22
CA TYR A 66 -16.72 -17.30 0.80
C TYR A 66 -15.22 -17.11 0.54
N PHE A 67 -14.45 -16.95 1.60
CA PHE A 67 -13.00 -17.09 1.54
C PHE A 67 -12.62 -18.49 1.99
N GLU A 68 -11.87 -19.17 1.15
CA GLU A 68 -11.12 -20.38 1.49
C GLU A 68 -9.68 -19.97 1.83
N ILE A 69 -9.36 -20.08 3.12
CA ILE A 69 -8.18 -19.50 3.75
C ILE A 69 -7.23 -20.64 4.15
N PRO A 70 -6.01 -20.68 3.59
CA PRO A 70 -4.97 -21.59 4.06
C PRO A 70 -4.59 -21.28 5.52
N THR A 71 -4.58 -22.31 6.36
CA THR A 71 -4.19 -22.19 7.78
C THR A 71 -2.75 -21.73 7.98
N SER A 72 -1.88 -21.91 6.96
CA SER A 72 -0.53 -21.37 6.93
C SER A 72 -0.46 -19.84 6.95
N LEU A 73 -1.57 -19.15 6.66
CA LEU A 73 -1.69 -17.69 6.72
C LEU A 73 -2.23 -17.19 8.08
N LEU A 74 -2.63 -18.08 8.99
CA LEU A 74 -3.03 -17.68 10.34
C LEU A 74 -1.85 -17.06 11.11
N GLY A 75 -2.11 -15.99 11.85
CA GLY A 75 -1.08 -15.22 12.56
C GLY A 75 -0.14 -14.38 11.68
N ARG A 76 -0.29 -14.43 10.35
CA ARG A 76 0.41 -13.51 9.44
C ARG A 76 -0.21 -12.12 9.51
N ASP A 77 0.64 -11.10 9.40
CA ASP A 77 0.19 -9.72 9.25
C ASP A 77 -0.40 -9.52 7.84
N LEU A 78 -1.61 -9.00 7.78
CA LEU A 78 -2.31 -8.59 6.57
C LEU A 78 -2.62 -7.09 6.67
N LEU A 79 -2.76 -6.42 5.53
CA LEU A 79 -3.17 -5.03 5.46
C LEU A 79 -4.50 -4.92 4.71
N ILE A 80 -5.50 -4.37 5.38
CA ILE A 80 -6.72 -3.91 4.73
C ILE A 80 -6.42 -2.58 4.06
N VAL A 81 -6.81 -2.45 2.80
CA VAL A 81 -6.63 -1.24 1.99
C VAL A 81 -7.97 -0.89 1.37
N ASN A 82 -8.50 0.28 1.74
CA ASN A 82 -9.80 0.72 1.23
C ASN A 82 -9.63 1.93 0.31
N LYS A 83 -10.20 1.86 -0.89
CA LYS A 83 -10.14 2.91 -1.92
C LYS A 83 -11.53 3.20 -2.49
N LEU A 84 -11.80 4.45 -2.84
CA LEU A 84 -13.02 4.84 -3.55
C LEU A 84 -12.88 4.54 -5.04
N GLN A 85 -13.91 3.90 -5.60
CA GLN A 85 -13.97 3.53 -7.01
C GLN A 85 -14.88 4.46 -7.81
N ARG A 86 -16.05 4.78 -7.27
CA ARG A 86 -17.00 5.72 -7.86
C ARG A 86 -17.68 6.51 -6.75
N VAL A 87 -17.93 7.78 -7.03
CA VAL A 87 -18.54 8.74 -6.10
C VAL A 87 -19.64 9.50 -6.84
N PRO A 88 -20.66 9.99 -6.13
CA PRO A 88 -21.67 10.88 -6.70
C PRO A 88 -21.11 12.32 -6.81
N SER A 89 -21.85 13.19 -7.50
CA SER A 89 -21.42 14.58 -7.78
C SER A 89 -21.10 15.36 -6.52
N GLU A 90 -21.91 15.23 -5.48
CA GLU A 90 -21.79 15.99 -4.23
C GLU A 90 -20.45 15.72 -3.54
N LEU A 91 -20.01 14.45 -3.52
CA LEU A 91 -18.72 14.08 -2.97
C LEU A 91 -17.56 14.47 -3.89
N ASN A 92 -17.75 14.36 -5.21
CA ASN A 92 -16.75 14.77 -6.20
C ASN A 92 -16.42 16.27 -6.04
N GLU A 93 -17.44 17.11 -5.90
CA GLU A 93 -17.33 18.56 -5.67
C GLU A 93 -16.64 18.86 -4.32
N ALA A 94 -16.90 18.05 -3.29
CA ALA A 94 -16.19 18.12 -2.00
C ALA A 94 -14.74 17.61 -2.06
N GLY A 95 -14.26 17.16 -3.22
CA GLY A 95 -12.89 16.69 -3.43
C GLY A 95 -12.62 15.28 -2.93
N VAL A 96 -13.67 14.48 -2.73
CA VAL A 96 -13.66 13.05 -2.44
C VAL A 96 -13.92 12.32 -3.77
N ASN A 97 -12.89 11.71 -4.35
CA ASN A 97 -12.91 11.22 -5.73
C ASN A 97 -12.50 9.76 -5.86
N ARG A 98 -12.66 9.20 -7.08
CA ARG A 98 -12.08 7.90 -7.45
C ARG A 98 -10.57 7.89 -7.22
N GLY A 99 -10.06 6.78 -6.69
CA GLY A 99 -8.65 6.56 -6.38
C GLY A 99 -8.24 7.01 -4.96
N VAL A 100 -9.09 7.72 -4.22
CA VAL A 100 -8.77 8.10 -2.83
C VAL A 100 -8.69 6.85 -1.96
N ASN A 101 -7.49 6.58 -1.41
CA ASN A 101 -7.32 5.66 -0.29
C ASN A 101 -7.74 6.35 1.02
N TYR A 102 -8.80 5.85 1.66
CA TYR A 102 -9.39 6.49 2.83
C TYR A 102 -9.11 5.76 4.14
N GLU A 103 -8.67 4.50 4.09
CA GLU A 103 -8.36 3.73 5.29
C GLU A 103 -7.38 2.60 4.98
N ASN A 104 -6.40 2.44 5.87
CA ASN A 104 -5.50 1.31 5.89
C ASN A 104 -5.47 0.72 7.30
N GLN A 105 -5.68 -0.58 7.44
CA GLN A 105 -5.78 -1.24 8.73
C GLN A 105 -5.04 -2.57 8.73
N MET A 106 -4.05 -2.72 9.60
CA MET A 106 -3.35 -4.00 9.73
C MET A 106 -4.16 -4.98 10.60
N ILE A 107 -4.24 -6.24 10.17
CA ILE A 107 -4.96 -7.30 10.87
C ILE A 107 -4.15 -8.59 10.97
N ARG A 108 -4.56 -9.47 11.88
CA ARG A 108 -4.19 -10.89 11.92
C ARG A 108 -5.42 -11.76 12.01
N MET A 109 -5.36 -12.92 11.37
CA MET A 109 -6.39 -13.95 11.48
C MET A 109 -6.02 -14.95 12.58
N GLU A 110 -6.96 -15.23 13.47
CA GLU A 110 -6.81 -16.15 14.59
C GLU A 110 -7.91 -17.19 14.55
N TRP A 111 -7.54 -18.47 14.64
CA TRP A 111 -8.52 -19.55 14.73
C TRP A 111 -8.85 -19.83 16.20
N ASP A 112 -10.03 -19.41 16.63
CA ASP A 112 -10.60 -19.81 17.91
C ASP A 112 -11.25 -21.19 17.76
N LYS A 113 -10.46 -22.23 18.03
CA LYS A 113 -10.92 -23.62 17.98
C LYS A 113 -12.01 -23.92 19.01
N SER A 114 -12.02 -23.23 20.14
CA SER A 114 -13.00 -23.47 21.20
C SER A 114 -14.39 -22.96 20.82
N ALA A 115 -14.45 -21.80 20.17
CA ALA A 115 -15.69 -21.20 19.68
C ALA A 115 -16.06 -21.65 18.26
N GLY A 116 -15.16 -22.34 17.55
CA GLY A 116 -15.37 -22.73 16.15
C GLY A 116 -15.42 -21.53 15.20
N LYS A 117 -14.67 -20.45 15.50
CA LYS A 117 -14.69 -19.19 14.76
C LYS A 117 -13.31 -18.81 14.23
N LEU A 118 -13.30 -18.09 13.11
CA LEU A 118 -12.13 -17.33 12.67
C LEU A 118 -12.30 -15.88 13.09
N MET A 119 -11.30 -15.32 13.76
CA MET A 119 -11.35 -13.97 14.31
C MET A 119 -10.36 -13.07 13.58
N PHE A 120 -10.74 -11.83 13.30
CA PHE A 120 -9.80 -10.79 12.86
C PHE A 120 -9.44 -9.92 14.05
N ARG A 121 -8.14 -9.82 14.33
CA ARG A 121 -7.58 -8.88 15.31
C ARG A 121 -6.99 -7.69 14.57
N GLN A 122 -7.35 -6.47 14.96
CA GLN A 122 -6.72 -5.25 14.46
C GLN A 122 -5.31 -5.14 15.04
N GLN A 123 -4.32 -5.62 14.31
CA GLN A 123 -2.94 -5.64 14.78
C GLN A 123 -2.38 -4.22 14.75
N ARG A 124 -2.01 -3.70 15.93
CA ARG A 124 -1.29 -2.43 16.06
C ARG A 124 0.20 -2.73 16.24
N PRO A 125 1.14 -2.00 15.60
CA PRO A 125 2.55 -2.14 15.90
C PRO A 125 2.79 -1.87 17.38
N LEU A 126 3.44 -2.81 18.07
CA LEU A 126 3.85 -2.60 19.45
C LEU A 126 4.95 -1.53 19.50
N PRO A 127 5.06 -0.78 20.60
CA PRO A 127 6.21 0.08 20.84
C PRO A 127 7.53 -0.69 20.69
N LEU A 128 8.56 0.01 20.20
CA LEU A 128 9.91 -0.53 20.07
C LEU A 128 10.57 -0.63 21.43
N THR A 129 11.08 -1.82 21.76
CA THR A 129 11.81 -2.04 23.01
C THR A 129 12.91 -3.09 22.81
N PRO A 130 14.14 -2.83 23.30
CA PRO A 130 15.20 -3.85 23.34
C PRO A 130 14.74 -5.06 24.14
N LYS A 131 15.01 -6.28 23.65
CA LYS A 131 14.53 -7.51 24.30
C LYS A 131 15.16 -7.79 25.65
N GLU A 132 16.37 -7.26 25.87
CA GLU A 132 17.13 -7.47 27.10
C GLU A 132 16.67 -6.52 28.23
N ASP A 133 15.96 -5.45 27.89
CA ASP A 133 15.44 -4.48 28.86
C ASP A 133 14.27 -5.09 29.63
N ALA A 134 14.20 -4.81 30.94
CA ALA A 134 13.13 -5.27 31.80
C ALA A 134 11.75 -4.75 31.32
N ILE A 135 11.71 -3.50 30.82
CA ILE A 135 10.48 -2.87 30.32
C ILE A 135 9.86 -3.61 29.12
N TYR A 136 10.61 -4.47 28.41
CA TYR A 136 10.10 -5.33 27.32
C TYR A 136 8.88 -6.16 27.75
N ARG A 137 8.89 -6.70 28.98
CA ARG A 137 7.77 -7.48 29.52
C ARG A 137 6.55 -6.59 29.72
N SER A 138 6.75 -5.42 30.32
CA SER A 138 5.66 -4.46 30.54
C SER A 138 5.02 -4.01 29.23
N VAL A 139 5.80 -3.75 28.17
CA VAL A 139 5.24 -3.40 26.85
C VAL A 139 4.38 -4.54 26.31
N ARG A 140 4.82 -5.80 26.43
CA ARG A 140 4.05 -6.95 25.95
C ARG A 140 2.77 -7.20 26.74
N ASP A 141 2.80 -6.99 28.04
CA ASP A 141 1.68 -7.28 28.93
C ASP A 141 0.65 -6.14 28.95
N ASN A 142 1.09 -4.89 28.71
CA ASN A 142 0.24 -3.70 28.75
C ASN A 142 -0.58 -3.49 27.47
N PHE A 143 -0.02 -3.82 26.30
CA PHE A 143 -0.66 -3.53 25.01
C PHE A 143 -1.30 -4.76 24.40
N ILE A 144 -2.63 -4.72 24.24
CA ILE A 144 -3.40 -5.73 23.50
C ILE A 144 -4.11 -5.09 22.30
N SER A 145 -4.10 -5.81 21.19
CA SER A 145 -4.81 -5.43 19.96
C SER A 145 -6.26 -5.95 19.99
N PRO A 146 -7.29 -5.17 19.62
CA PRO A 146 -8.68 -5.58 19.74
C PRO A 146 -9.11 -6.56 18.65
N LEU A 147 -10.07 -7.43 18.95
CA LEU A 147 -10.80 -8.20 17.95
C LEU A 147 -11.84 -7.29 17.29
N ILE A 148 -11.92 -7.34 15.95
CA ILE A 148 -12.78 -6.46 15.15
C ILE A 148 -13.80 -7.21 14.30
N ALA A 149 -13.56 -8.50 14.01
CA ALA A 149 -14.52 -9.34 13.30
C ALA A 149 -14.43 -10.79 13.78
N ALA A 150 -15.53 -11.51 13.64
CA ALA A 150 -15.67 -12.91 14.02
C ALA A 150 -16.54 -13.63 13.00
N PHE A 151 -15.99 -14.67 12.38
CA PHE A 151 -16.66 -15.42 11.32
C PHE A 151 -16.93 -16.84 11.80
N LYS A 152 -18.15 -17.33 11.55
CA LYS A 152 -18.45 -18.75 11.63
C LYS A 152 -17.63 -19.49 10.56
N ILE A 153 -16.99 -20.59 10.95
CA ILE A 153 -16.32 -21.48 10.01
C ILE A 153 -17.38 -22.39 9.42
N GLU A 154 -17.63 -22.25 8.11
CA GLU A 154 -18.67 -23.01 7.39
C GLU A 154 -18.18 -24.40 6.97
N ALA A 155 -16.89 -24.53 6.71
CA ALA A 155 -16.26 -25.81 6.43
C ALA A 155 -14.77 -25.81 6.76
N ILE A 156 -14.25 -27.01 6.99
CA ILE A 156 -12.82 -27.30 7.13
C ILE A 156 -12.54 -28.48 6.20
N ASN A 157 -11.44 -28.42 5.45
CA ASN A 157 -11.05 -29.55 4.62
C ASN A 157 -10.56 -30.74 5.47
N SER A 158 -10.46 -31.91 4.86
CA SER A 158 -10.21 -33.18 5.57
C SER A 158 -8.88 -33.24 6.33
N ASP A 159 -7.85 -32.52 5.87
CA ASP A 159 -6.54 -32.43 6.52
C ASP A 159 -6.39 -31.19 7.43
N SER A 160 -7.46 -30.41 7.61
CA SER A 160 -7.48 -29.17 8.39
C SER A 160 -6.46 -28.11 7.95
N THR A 161 -5.98 -28.17 6.71
CA THR A 161 -5.06 -27.17 6.16
C THR A 161 -5.78 -25.91 5.68
N THR A 162 -7.11 -25.93 5.58
CA THR A 162 -7.92 -24.86 5.01
C THR A 162 -9.22 -24.65 5.77
N LEU A 163 -9.59 -23.38 5.95
CA LEU A 163 -10.85 -22.94 6.56
C LEU A 163 -11.71 -22.21 5.53
N VAL A 164 -13.02 -22.41 5.56
CA VAL A 164 -13.96 -21.67 4.71
C VAL A 164 -14.86 -20.80 5.57
N ILE A 165 -14.91 -19.50 5.28
CA ILE A 165 -15.78 -18.53 5.96
C ILE A 165 -16.67 -17.79 4.96
N LYS A 166 -17.89 -17.45 5.35
CA LYS A 166 -18.75 -16.54 4.59
C LYS A 166 -18.36 -15.09 4.88
N ILE A 167 -18.28 -14.25 3.84
CA ILE A 167 -17.72 -12.89 3.96
C ILE A 167 -18.68 -11.77 3.60
N ASN A 168 -19.94 -12.08 3.30
CA ASN A 168 -20.90 -11.06 2.86
C ASN A 168 -21.02 -9.87 3.83
N ASP A 169 -21.12 -10.13 5.13
CA ASP A 169 -21.46 -9.12 6.13
C ASP A 169 -20.40 -8.00 6.24
N ILE A 170 -19.13 -8.29 5.94
CA ILE A 170 -18.03 -7.31 5.97
C ILE A 170 -17.91 -6.47 4.68
N TYR A 171 -18.73 -6.76 3.67
CA TYR A 171 -18.69 -6.06 2.38
C TYR A 171 -20.06 -5.57 1.87
N ASP A 172 -21.18 -6.04 2.41
CA ASP A 172 -22.52 -5.64 1.97
C ASP A 172 -23.13 -4.49 2.80
N GLY A 173 -22.33 -3.88 3.68
CA GLY A 173 -22.76 -2.80 4.56
C GLY A 173 -23.46 -3.25 5.85
N THR A 174 -23.45 -4.55 6.18
CA THR A 174 -23.91 -5.06 7.48
C THR A 174 -22.99 -4.63 8.62
N GLU A 175 -21.69 -4.81 8.42
CA GLU A 175 -20.65 -4.51 9.40
C GLU A 175 -19.67 -3.46 8.86
N THR A 176 -19.05 -2.71 9.76
CA THR A 176 -18.06 -1.67 9.43
C THR A 176 -16.65 -2.01 9.88
N SER A 177 -16.40 -3.25 10.31
CA SER A 177 -15.15 -3.70 10.95
C SER A 177 -13.90 -3.53 10.09
N ILE A 178 -14.03 -3.68 8.78
CA ILE A 178 -12.93 -3.53 7.80
C ILE A 178 -13.20 -2.46 6.76
N ASN A 179 -14.41 -1.90 6.71
CA ASN A 179 -14.80 -0.89 5.75
C ASN A 179 -15.85 0.05 6.37
N ASN A 180 -15.39 1.19 6.88
CA ASN A 180 -16.26 2.23 7.44
C ASN A 180 -16.25 3.50 6.57
N VAL A 181 -16.49 3.32 5.26
CA VAL A 181 -16.33 4.39 4.26
C VAL A 181 -16.97 5.71 4.65
N PHE A 182 -18.24 5.70 5.08
CA PHE A 182 -19.00 6.92 5.35
C PHE A 182 -18.52 7.69 6.59
N THR A 183 -17.98 7.00 7.60
CA THR A 183 -17.29 7.68 8.70
C THR A 183 -15.96 8.27 8.23
N ASN A 184 -15.17 7.49 7.48
CA ASN A 184 -13.83 7.88 7.04
C ASN A 184 -13.80 9.01 5.99
N ILE A 185 -14.90 9.23 5.26
CA ILE A 185 -15.09 10.40 4.38
C ILE A 185 -15.84 11.55 5.07
N ASN A 186 -15.94 11.53 6.41
CA ASN A 186 -16.54 12.56 7.25
C ASN A 186 -18.06 12.78 7.09
N LEU A 187 -18.84 11.80 6.63
CA LEU A 187 -20.31 11.89 6.68
C LEU A 187 -20.87 11.47 8.04
N GLY A 188 -20.15 10.62 8.80
CA GLY A 188 -20.54 10.21 10.15
C GLY A 188 -21.75 9.27 10.21
N THR A 189 -22.11 8.65 9.09
CA THR A 189 -23.22 7.70 8.96
C THR A 189 -22.71 6.28 8.68
N SER A 190 -23.61 5.29 8.66
CA SER A 190 -23.30 3.90 8.29
C SER A 190 -24.03 3.51 7.01
N ALA A 191 -23.51 2.47 6.34
CA ALA A 191 -24.17 1.91 5.17
C ALA A 191 -25.52 1.28 5.54
N ILE A 192 -26.46 1.30 4.59
CA ILE A 192 -27.77 0.68 4.72
C ILE A 192 -27.72 -0.62 3.93
N LYS A 193 -27.67 -1.77 4.63
CA LYS A 193 -27.54 -3.12 4.04
C LYS A 193 -28.49 -3.35 2.86
N ASN A 194 -29.77 -3.02 3.01
CA ASN A 194 -30.78 -3.27 1.97
C ASN A 194 -30.64 -2.39 0.72
N LEU A 195 -29.83 -1.34 0.78
CA LEU A 195 -29.49 -0.44 -0.34
C LEU A 195 -28.03 -0.61 -0.79
N SER A 196 -27.37 -1.66 -0.30
CA SER A 196 -25.96 -1.92 -0.50
C SER A 196 -25.77 -3.34 -1.04
N ARG A 197 -24.72 -3.55 -1.83
CA ARG A 197 -24.44 -4.86 -2.44
C ARG A 197 -22.97 -5.04 -2.79
N ILE A 198 -22.54 -6.29 -2.81
CA ILE A 198 -21.23 -6.70 -3.32
C ILE A 198 -21.31 -6.81 -4.84
N LEU A 199 -20.49 -6.05 -5.56
CA LEU A 199 -20.43 -6.06 -7.01
C LEU A 199 -19.52 -7.18 -7.52
N SER A 200 -18.35 -7.35 -6.90
CA SER A 200 -17.41 -8.41 -7.27
C SER A 200 -16.44 -8.73 -6.14
N VAL A 201 -15.89 -9.95 -6.17
CA VAL A 201 -14.78 -10.36 -5.31
C VAL A 201 -13.75 -11.10 -6.16
N LYS A 202 -12.51 -10.62 -6.15
CA LYS A 202 -11.40 -11.09 -6.99
C LYS A 202 -10.26 -11.59 -6.10
N ALA A 203 -9.58 -12.62 -6.58
CA ALA A 203 -8.43 -13.23 -5.92
C ALA A 203 -7.17 -13.02 -6.75
N PHE A 204 -6.08 -12.66 -6.08
CA PHE A 204 -4.76 -12.43 -6.66
C PHE A 204 -3.70 -13.19 -5.85
N PRO A 205 -2.46 -13.36 -6.33
CA PRO A 205 -1.46 -14.18 -5.67
C PRO A 205 -1.15 -13.81 -4.20
N ASN A 206 -1.22 -12.53 -3.85
CA ASN A 206 -0.87 -12.00 -2.52
C ASN A 206 -1.96 -11.11 -1.90
N ASN A 207 -3.14 -11.02 -2.51
CA ASN A 207 -4.25 -10.23 -2.00
C ASN A 207 -5.61 -10.75 -2.52
N VAL A 208 -6.67 -10.30 -1.87
CA VAL A 208 -8.05 -10.39 -2.39
C VAL A 208 -8.67 -9.01 -2.37
N ILE A 209 -9.65 -8.77 -3.26
CA ILE A 209 -10.33 -7.48 -3.39
C ILE A 209 -11.82 -7.71 -3.53
N ALA A 210 -12.60 -7.06 -2.70
CA ALA A 210 -14.05 -6.96 -2.87
C ALA A 210 -14.42 -5.52 -3.27
N THR A 211 -15.25 -5.38 -4.30
CA THR A 211 -15.85 -4.10 -4.69
C THR A 211 -17.31 -4.11 -4.29
N SER A 212 -17.73 -3.07 -3.56
CA SER A 212 -19.09 -2.93 -3.06
C SER A 212 -19.68 -1.60 -3.43
N GLU A 213 -20.96 -1.61 -3.78
CA GLU A 213 -21.81 -0.41 -3.89
C GLU A 213 -22.51 -0.24 -2.55
N LEU A 214 -22.20 0.85 -1.85
CA LEU A 214 -22.68 1.12 -0.49
C LEU A 214 -23.49 2.41 -0.52
N THR A 215 -24.66 2.39 0.11
CA THR A 215 -25.55 3.56 0.20
C THR A 215 -25.78 3.94 1.65
N THR A 216 -25.75 5.24 1.94
CA THR A 216 -26.19 5.80 3.22
C THR A 216 -27.22 6.90 2.99
N LYS A 217 -27.80 7.40 4.08
CA LYS A 217 -28.65 8.59 4.08
C LYS A 217 -28.02 9.66 4.96
N VAL A 218 -27.93 10.89 4.45
CA VAL A 218 -27.43 12.05 5.18
C VAL A 218 -28.59 13.02 5.34
N THR A 219 -28.76 13.54 6.56
CA THR A 219 -29.80 14.52 6.88
C THR A 219 -29.15 15.82 7.30
N GLU A 220 -29.41 16.88 6.55
CA GLU A 220 -28.95 18.24 6.85
C GLU A 220 -30.17 19.16 6.96
N GLY A 221 -30.41 19.70 8.16
CA GLY A 221 -31.64 20.42 8.47
C GLY A 221 -32.88 19.54 8.27
N THR A 222 -33.76 19.94 7.36
CA THR A 222 -34.99 19.19 7.01
C THR A 222 -34.82 18.30 5.78
N THR A 223 -33.67 18.37 5.09
CA THR A 223 -33.44 17.66 3.84
C THR A 223 -32.70 16.37 4.12
N THR A 224 -33.21 15.25 3.60
CA THR A 224 -32.51 13.96 3.64
C THR A 224 -32.20 13.52 2.23
N VAL A 225 -30.93 13.24 1.95
CA VAL A 225 -30.44 12.75 0.67
C VAL A 225 -29.80 11.39 0.83
N HIS A 226 -29.84 10.57 -0.21
CA HIS A 226 -29.11 9.31 -0.26
C HIS A 226 -27.78 9.53 -0.96
N VAL A 227 -26.73 8.95 -0.41
CA VAL A 227 -25.37 9.05 -0.94
C VAL A 227 -24.88 7.63 -1.18
N THR A 228 -24.55 7.33 -2.43
CA THR A 228 -24.05 6.01 -2.85
C THR A 228 -22.62 6.14 -3.34
N VAL A 229 -21.74 5.26 -2.86
CA VAL A 229 -20.35 5.15 -3.32
C VAL A 229 -20.05 3.72 -3.74
N GLU A 230 -19.16 3.55 -4.71
CA GLU A 230 -18.48 2.27 -4.91
C GLU A 230 -17.12 2.32 -4.21
N ALA A 231 -16.84 1.32 -3.39
CA ALA A 231 -15.59 1.20 -2.65
C ALA A 231 -14.97 -0.19 -2.86
N SER A 232 -13.66 -0.21 -3.06
CA SER A 232 -12.87 -1.44 -3.06
C SER A 232 -12.21 -1.63 -1.70
N SER A 233 -12.32 -2.82 -1.13
CA SER A 233 -11.63 -3.22 0.09
C SER A 233 -10.77 -4.43 -0.19
N SER A 234 -9.46 -4.24 -0.09
CA SER A 234 -8.46 -5.29 -0.32
C SER A 234 -7.90 -5.82 0.99
N ILE A 235 -7.65 -7.13 1.07
CA ILE A 235 -6.81 -7.73 2.11
C ILE A 235 -5.50 -8.17 1.45
N LEU A 236 -4.40 -7.51 1.80
CA LEU A 236 -3.06 -7.72 1.26
C LEU A 236 -2.18 -8.48 2.25
N LEU A 237 -1.50 -9.53 1.80
CA LEU A 237 -0.47 -10.22 2.59
C LEU A 237 0.78 -9.35 2.70
N LEU A 238 1.13 -8.97 3.92
CA LEU A 238 2.36 -8.22 4.16
C LEU A 238 3.60 -9.15 4.09
N PRO A 239 4.78 -8.59 3.75
CA PRO A 239 6.04 -9.33 3.78
C PRO A 239 6.23 -10.05 5.12
N GLU A 240 6.68 -11.30 5.07
CA GLU A 240 6.92 -12.07 6.30
C GLU A 240 7.99 -11.41 7.18
N LYS A 241 9.04 -10.89 6.54
CA LYS A 241 10.10 -10.12 7.18
C LYS A 241 9.93 -8.64 6.78
N PRO A 242 9.56 -7.76 7.72
CA PRO A 242 9.52 -6.32 7.47
C PRO A 242 10.87 -5.82 6.91
N MET A 243 10.82 -4.80 6.06
CA MET A 243 12.05 -4.13 5.62
C MET A 243 12.82 -3.61 6.84
N MET A 244 14.14 -3.58 6.76
CA MET A 244 14.91 -2.85 7.76
C MET A 244 14.59 -1.35 7.66
N GLY A 245 13.89 -0.86 8.69
CA GLY A 245 13.58 0.55 8.87
C GLY A 245 14.84 1.40 8.89
N ARG A 246 14.70 2.67 8.49
CA ARG A 246 15.80 3.64 8.49
C ARG A 246 15.37 4.88 9.27
N PHE A 247 16.18 5.28 10.24
CA PHE A 247 15.93 6.49 11.00
C PHE A 247 15.93 7.73 10.10
N ASP A 248 15.07 8.67 10.46
CA ASP A 248 15.00 9.97 9.83
C ASP A 248 16.33 10.74 9.91
N ASN A 249 16.56 11.57 8.90
CA ASN A 249 17.60 12.57 8.89
C ASN A 249 17.01 13.87 8.33
N GLN A 250 16.89 14.86 9.20
CA GLN A 250 16.28 16.15 8.87
C GLN A 250 16.93 16.87 7.68
N LYS A 251 18.16 16.52 7.29
CA LYS A 251 18.86 17.10 6.12
C LYS A 251 18.31 16.62 4.76
N VAL A 252 17.40 15.65 4.76
CA VAL A 252 16.97 14.92 3.57
C VAL A 252 15.49 15.11 3.26
N GLY A 253 14.63 15.16 4.28
CA GLY A 253 13.20 15.47 4.12
C GLY A 253 12.33 14.30 3.63
N TYR A 254 12.42 13.11 4.23
CA TYR A 254 11.47 12.01 3.98
C TYR A 254 10.23 12.11 4.88
N PHE A 255 9.07 11.65 4.40
CA PHE A 255 7.94 11.30 5.27
C PHE A 255 8.38 10.26 6.29
N THR A 256 7.79 10.31 7.49
CA THR A 256 8.15 9.41 8.58
C THR A 256 6.94 8.70 9.15
N ASN A 257 7.15 7.46 9.60
CA ASN A 257 6.23 6.67 10.39
C ASN A 257 6.80 6.56 11.82
N PRO A 258 6.34 7.39 12.77
CA PRO A 258 6.85 7.38 14.13
C PRO A 258 6.38 6.15 14.90
N LEU A 259 7.30 5.44 15.54
CA LEU A 259 6.98 4.38 16.49
C LEU A 259 7.37 4.82 17.90
N LEU A 260 6.46 4.64 18.85
CA LEU A 260 6.76 4.82 20.27
C LEU A 260 7.87 3.85 20.67
N SER A 261 8.81 4.31 21.49
CA SER A 261 9.90 3.47 22.01
C SER A 261 10.00 3.56 23.52
N PHE A 262 10.33 2.43 24.15
CA PHE A 262 10.64 2.32 25.56
C PHE A 262 11.95 1.56 25.73
N SER A 263 12.80 2.02 26.65
CA SER A 263 13.99 1.32 27.12
C SER A 263 14.24 1.61 28.60
N ASP A 264 15.04 0.77 29.24
CA ASP A 264 15.38 0.91 30.67
C ASP A 264 16.25 2.15 30.94
N ASP A 265 16.97 2.63 29.92
CA ASP A 265 17.89 3.79 30.00
C ASP A 265 17.21 5.15 29.74
N GLN A 266 15.89 5.17 29.54
CA GLN A 266 15.10 6.37 29.26
C GLN A 266 14.52 7.01 30.53
N GLN A 267 14.56 8.35 30.61
CA GLN A 267 13.82 9.11 31.63
C GLN A 267 12.40 9.49 31.19
N ARG A 268 12.07 9.27 29.92
CA ARG A 268 10.74 9.49 29.31
C ARG A 268 10.61 8.64 28.05
N SER A 269 9.38 8.38 27.62
CA SER A 269 9.16 7.72 26.33
C SER A 269 9.57 8.62 25.16
N ASP A 270 10.17 8.00 24.15
CA ASP A 270 10.58 8.68 22.92
C ASP A 270 9.83 8.13 21.70
N LYS A 271 9.95 8.82 20.56
CA LYS A 271 9.42 8.36 19.28
C LYS A 271 10.58 8.17 18.29
N ALA A 272 10.78 6.93 17.86
CA ALA A 272 11.68 6.62 16.77
C ALA A 272 11.03 6.97 15.43
N GLN A 273 11.60 7.92 14.71
CA GLN A 273 11.12 8.35 13.38
C GLN A 273 11.75 7.47 12.30
N PHE A 274 10.96 6.61 11.66
CA PHE A 274 11.41 5.83 10.50
C PHE A 274 10.97 6.48 9.21
N ILE A 275 11.86 6.64 8.23
CA ILE A 275 11.48 7.17 6.93
C ILE A 275 10.61 6.17 6.15
N THR A 276 9.72 6.70 5.32
CA THR A 276 9.00 5.89 4.34
C THR A 276 9.80 5.79 3.05
N ARG A 277 9.98 4.58 2.52
CA ARG A 277 10.78 4.37 1.30
C ARG A 277 10.47 3.05 0.61
N TRP A 278 10.74 3.00 -0.69
CA TRP A 278 10.77 1.76 -1.46
C TRP A 278 11.94 0.86 -1.06
N ARG A 279 11.73 -0.45 -1.13
CA ARG A 279 12.78 -1.46 -0.94
C ARG A 279 13.65 -1.56 -2.20
N MET A 280 14.73 -0.77 -2.22
CA MET A 280 15.72 -0.77 -3.29
C MET A 280 16.93 -1.64 -2.93
N GLU A 281 16.92 -2.89 -3.39
CA GLU A 281 18.00 -3.86 -3.18
C GLU A 281 18.48 -4.40 -4.53
N PRO A 282 19.79 -4.60 -4.74
CA PRO A 282 20.29 -5.26 -5.94
C PRO A 282 19.86 -6.73 -5.93
N LYS A 283 19.73 -7.33 -7.12
CA LYS A 283 19.59 -8.80 -7.24
C LYS A 283 20.78 -9.48 -6.51
N PRO A 284 20.58 -10.62 -5.82
CA PRO A 284 21.64 -11.29 -5.05
C PRO A 284 22.95 -11.51 -5.83
N GLU A 285 22.83 -11.87 -7.10
CA GLU A 285 23.92 -12.09 -8.05
C GLU A 285 24.71 -10.81 -8.40
N ASP A 286 24.04 -9.65 -8.41
CA ASP A 286 24.62 -8.36 -8.78
C ASP A 286 25.14 -7.56 -7.58
N ARG A 287 24.96 -8.07 -6.35
CA ARG A 287 25.37 -7.40 -5.11
C ARG A 287 26.86 -7.03 -5.10
N LYS A 288 27.73 -7.88 -5.66
CA LYS A 288 29.18 -7.59 -5.75
C LYS A 288 29.46 -6.43 -6.70
N LYS A 289 28.78 -6.36 -7.84
CA LYS A 289 28.91 -5.27 -8.83
C LYS A 289 28.41 -3.94 -8.26
N TYR A 290 27.24 -3.97 -7.62
CA TYR A 290 26.69 -2.81 -6.93
C TYR A 290 27.64 -2.24 -5.87
N LEU A 291 28.26 -3.11 -5.06
CA LEU A 291 29.23 -2.67 -4.04
C LEU A 291 30.54 -2.11 -4.63
N LYS A 292 30.89 -2.49 -5.87
CA LYS A 292 31.99 -1.88 -6.64
C LYS A 292 31.62 -0.54 -7.28
N GLY A 293 30.34 -0.15 -7.23
CA GLY A 293 29.84 1.08 -7.85
C GLY A 293 29.39 0.92 -9.30
N GLU A 294 29.27 -0.31 -9.80
CA GLU A 294 28.69 -0.58 -11.11
C GLU A 294 27.17 -0.42 -11.05
N LEU A 295 26.56 0.12 -12.12
CA LEU A 295 25.11 0.20 -12.25
C LEU A 295 24.50 -1.19 -12.39
N VAL A 296 23.52 -1.50 -11.54
CA VAL A 296 22.78 -2.77 -11.57
C VAL A 296 21.28 -2.49 -11.65
N GLU A 297 20.48 -3.52 -11.90
CA GLU A 297 19.03 -3.42 -11.77
C GLU A 297 18.59 -3.77 -10.35
N PRO A 298 17.55 -3.11 -9.81
CA PRO A 298 16.99 -3.53 -8.54
C PRO A 298 16.29 -4.89 -8.69
N ALA A 299 16.21 -5.62 -7.58
CA ALA A 299 15.46 -6.88 -7.51
C ALA A 299 13.98 -6.68 -7.82
N LYS A 300 13.40 -5.54 -7.38
CA LYS A 300 12.05 -5.12 -7.72
C LYS A 300 12.07 -3.65 -8.19
N PRO A 301 11.95 -3.39 -9.50
CA PRO A 301 11.76 -2.04 -10.02
C PRO A 301 10.45 -1.42 -9.52
N ILE A 302 10.42 -0.10 -9.44
CA ILE A 302 9.21 0.69 -9.22
C ILE A 302 8.54 0.86 -10.58
N VAL A 303 7.29 0.41 -10.72
CA VAL A 303 6.56 0.49 -11.99
C VAL A 303 5.27 1.23 -11.76
N PHE A 304 5.13 2.39 -12.40
CA PHE A 304 3.89 3.15 -12.46
C PHE A 304 3.15 2.83 -13.74
N TYR A 305 1.84 2.66 -13.63
CA TYR A 305 0.93 2.48 -14.74
C TYR A 305 0.11 3.74 -14.94
N ILE A 306 0.02 4.23 -16.17
CA ILE A 306 -0.79 5.38 -16.54
C ILE A 306 -2.16 4.86 -16.94
N ASP A 307 -3.20 5.31 -16.21
CA ASP A 307 -4.60 5.02 -16.49
C ASP A 307 -4.94 5.31 -17.97
N ASN A 308 -5.62 4.37 -18.63
CA ASN A 308 -6.04 4.53 -20.03
C ASN A 308 -7.07 5.65 -20.22
N SER A 309 -7.69 6.16 -19.16
CA SER A 309 -8.52 7.36 -19.17
C SER A 309 -7.73 8.68 -19.29
N THR A 310 -6.40 8.64 -19.10
CA THR A 310 -5.53 9.81 -19.24
C THR A 310 -5.54 10.34 -20.69
N PRO A 311 -5.78 11.64 -20.93
CA PRO A 311 -5.78 12.22 -22.28
C PRO A 311 -4.46 11.96 -23.03
N TYR A 312 -4.56 11.52 -24.29
CA TYR A 312 -3.43 11.02 -25.08
C TYR A 312 -2.26 12.00 -25.17
N GLN A 313 -2.54 13.29 -25.36
CA GLN A 313 -1.53 14.32 -25.53
C GLN A 313 -0.65 14.54 -24.28
N TRP A 314 -1.11 14.12 -23.09
CA TRP A 314 -0.39 14.29 -21.83
C TRP A 314 0.42 13.06 -21.40
N ARG A 315 0.11 11.87 -21.95
CA ARG A 315 0.70 10.60 -21.49
C ARG A 315 2.22 10.57 -21.59
N SER A 316 2.78 11.05 -22.69
CA SER A 316 4.24 11.08 -22.91
C SER A 316 4.96 12.01 -21.91
N TYR A 317 4.35 13.14 -21.57
CA TYR A 317 4.88 14.08 -20.59
C TYR A 317 4.80 13.54 -19.16
N ILE A 318 3.67 12.92 -18.80
CA ILE A 318 3.49 12.25 -17.51
C ILE A 318 4.51 11.11 -17.36
N LYS A 319 4.63 10.26 -18.38
CA LYS A 319 5.62 9.19 -18.44
C LYS A 319 7.03 9.72 -18.17
N LYS A 320 7.41 10.79 -18.86
CA LYS A 320 8.71 11.43 -18.69
C LYS A 320 8.90 12.00 -17.28
N GLY A 321 7.86 12.62 -16.69
CA GLY A 321 7.92 13.14 -15.32
C GLY A 321 8.15 12.04 -14.28
N ILE A 322 7.55 10.87 -14.47
CA ILE A 322 7.82 9.68 -13.65
C ILE A 322 9.27 9.20 -13.83
N GLU A 323 9.73 9.09 -15.08
CA GLU A 323 11.05 8.56 -15.41
C GLU A 323 12.21 9.54 -15.16
N ASP A 324 11.94 10.84 -14.94
CA ASP A 324 12.98 11.84 -14.61
C ASP A 324 13.77 11.47 -13.34
N TRP A 325 13.14 10.72 -12.43
CA TRP A 325 13.79 10.16 -11.23
C TRP A 325 14.83 9.08 -11.52
N GLN A 326 14.86 8.51 -12.73
CA GLN A 326 15.82 7.49 -13.13
C GLN A 326 17.27 7.97 -12.97
N SER A 327 17.55 9.22 -13.33
CA SER A 327 18.87 9.86 -13.17
C SER A 327 19.37 9.85 -11.71
N ALA A 328 18.42 9.96 -10.79
CA ALA A 328 18.66 10.01 -9.36
C ALA A 328 18.91 8.59 -8.80
N PHE A 329 18.19 7.59 -9.31
CA PHE A 329 18.45 6.17 -9.05
C PHE A 329 19.79 5.70 -9.63
N GLU A 330 20.18 6.18 -10.81
CA GLU A 330 21.49 5.85 -11.40
C GLU A 330 22.64 6.32 -10.51
N LYS A 331 22.55 7.53 -9.96
CA LYS A 331 23.51 8.01 -8.94
C LYS A 331 23.51 7.16 -7.67
N ALA A 332 22.40 6.50 -7.36
CA ALA A 332 22.30 5.55 -6.26
C ALA A 332 22.78 4.14 -6.62
N GLY A 333 23.20 3.89 -7.87
CA GLY A 333 23.72 2.61 -8.36
C GLY A 333 22.69 1.74 -9.09
N PHE A 334 21.50 2.26 -9.39
CA PHE A 334 20.42 1.51 -10.03
C PHE A 334 20.02 2.09 -11.39
N LYS A 335 20.11 1.27 -12.44
CA LYS A 335 19.45 1.54 -13.73
C LYS A 335 18.10 0.83 -13.78
N ASN A 336 17.18 1.28 -14.64
CA ASN A 336 15.83 0.72 -14.79
C ASN A 336 15.10 0.58 -13.45
N ALA A 337 15.24 1.58 -12.60
CA ALA A 337 14.77 1.56 -11.22
C ALA A 337 13.33 2.03 -11.11
N ILE A 338 12.93 2.96 -11.96
CA ILE A 338 11.59 3.52 -12.06
C ILE A 338 11.15 3.52 -13.52
N ILE A 339 9.96 2.98 -13.79
CA ILE A 339 9.46 2.74 -15.14
C ILE A 339 8.01 3.19 -15.20
N ALA A 340 7.63 3.90 -16.25
CA ALA A 340 6.24 4.23 -16.52
C ALA A 340 5.70 3.46 -17.73
N LYS A 341 4.53 2.85 -17.59
CA LYS A 341 3.85 2.07 -18.62
C LYS A 341 2.44 2.60 -18.84
N GLU A 342 2.02 2.71 -20.09
CA GLU A 342 0.62 2.99 -20.40
C GLU A 342 -0.19 1.70 -20.31
N ILE A 343 -1.33 1.75 -19.62
CA ILE A 343 -2.31 0.67 -19.68
C ILE A 343 -2.96 0.72 -21.06
N THR A 344 -2.95 -0.41 -21.77
CA THR A 344 -3.67 -0.57 -23.04
C THR A 344 -4.97 -1.33 -22.81
N ASP A 345 -5.94 -1.17 -23.69
CA ASP A 345 -7.23 -1.88 -23.58
C ASP A 345 -7.10 -3.41 -23.71
N THR A 346 -5.95 -3.89 -24.20
CA THR A 346 -5.58 -5.29 -24.30
C THR A 346 -4.86 -5.83 -23.06
N MET A 347 -4.41 -4.98 -22.15
CA MET A 347 -3.77 -5.41 -20.91
C MET A 347 -4.85 -5.88 -19.91
N HIS A 348 -4.68 -7.10 -19.40
CA HIS A 348 -5.48 -7.60 -18.28
C HIS A 348 -4.89 -7.12 -16.95
N ILE A 349 -4.89 -5.80 -16.75
CA ILE A 349 -4.47 -5.17 -15.50
C ILE A 349 -5.73 -4.72 -14.77
N ASP A 350 -5.84 -5.13 -13.51
CA ASP A 350 -6.85 -4.61 -12.60
C ASP A 350 -6.24 -3.42 -11.86
N MET A 351 -6.69 -2.21 -12.18
CA MET A 351 -6.17 -0.99 -11.55
C MET A 351 -6.43 -0.94 -10.04
N ASP A 352 -7.38 -1.74 -9.56
CA ASP A 352 -7.68 -1.83 -8.14
C ASP A 352 -6.76 -2.81 -7.42
N ASP A 353 -6.02 -3.64 -8.16
CA ASP A 353 -5.04 -4.55 -7.58
C ASP A 353 -3.85 -3.76 -7.01
N VAL A 354 -3.68 -3.84 -5.68
CA VAL A 354 -2.61 -3.20 -4.89
C VAL A 354 -1.18 -3.64 -5.29
N ASN A 355 -1.05 -4.54 -6.26
CA ASN A 355 0.22 -4.86 -6.90
C ASN A 355 0.64 -3.85 -7.98
N TYR A 356 -0.26 -2.97 -8.41
CA TYR A 356 -0.03 -1.97 -9.44
C TYR A 356 -0.07 -0.58 -8.81
N SER A 357 1.02 0.17 -8.99
CA SER A 357 1.05 1.60 -8.66
C SER A 357 0.51 2.36 -9.87
N VAL A 358 -0.58 3.11 -9.69
CA VAL A 358 -1.34 3.67 -10.82
C VAL A 358 -1.45 5.19 -10.71
N LEU A 359 -1.16 5.90 -11.81
CA LEU A 359 -1.59 7.27 -11.96
C LEU A 359 -3.03 7.27 -12.47
N THR A 360 -3.96 7.65 -11.59
CA THR A 360 -5.40 7.71 -11.84
C THR A 360 -5.81 9.11 -12.27
N TYR A 361 -6.47 9.22 -13.42
CA TYR A 361 -6.94 10.50 -13.95
C TYR A 361 -8.41 10.74 -13.57
N ALA A 362 -8.66 11.65 -12.64
CA ALA A 362 -9.99 11.95 -12.11
C ALA A 362 -10.66 13.10 -12.88
N ALA A 363 -11.86 12.84 -13.41
CA ALA A 363 -12.75 13.87 -13.95
C ALA A 363 -13.38 14.68 -12.81
N SER A 364 -12.79 15.83 -12.52
CA SER A 364 -13.18 16.69 -11.39
C SER A 364 -12.62 18.10 -11.58
N GLU A 365 -13.35 19.09 -11.05
CA GLU A 365 -12.97 20.50 -11.08
C GLU A 365 -11.88 20.87 -10.08
N LYS A 366 -11.51 19.97 -9.18
CA LYS A 366 -10.45 20.19 -8.20
C LYS A 366 -9.12 20.48 -8.92
N LYS A 367 -8.49 21.59 -8.55
CA LYS A 367 -7.20 22.04 -9.09
C LYS A 367 -6.04 21.49 -8.26
N ASN A 368 -5.85 20.17 -8.22
CA ASN A 368 -4.76 19.57 -7.44
C ASN A 368 -4.25 18.25 -8.04
N ALA A 369 -3.05 17.85 -7.64
CA ALA A 369 -2.52 16.50 -7.80
C ALA A 369 -2.02 15.99 -6.44
N MET A 370 -1.86 14.67 -6.28
CA MET A 370 -1.38 14.08 -5.03
C MET A 370 -0.71 12.73 -5.31
N GLY A 371 0.47 12.49 -4.75
CA GLY A 371 1.16 11.19 -4.79
C GLY A 371 1.20 10.46 -3.44
N PRO A 372 0.09 9.94 -2.90
CA PRO A 372 0.11 9.12 -1.69
C PRO A 372 0.90 7.81 -1.89
N SER A 373 1.11 7.08 -0.80
CA SER A 373 1.76 5.77 -0.80
C SER A 373 1.13 4.85 0.23
N LEU A 374 0.99 3.58 -0.13
CA LEU A 374 0.60 2.51 0.76
C LEU A 374 1.84 1.96 1.48
N LEU A 375 1.78 1.89 2.81
CA LEU A 375 2.94 1.57 3.64
C LEU A 375 2.76 0.26 4.40
N ASP A 376 3.85 -0.47 4.61
CA ASP A 376 3.95 -1.43 5.71
C ASP A 376 4.20 -0.67 7.02
N PRO A 377 3.22 -0.60 7.94
CA PRO A 377 3.32 0.19 9.16
C PRO A 377 4.39 -0.33 10.14
N ARG A 378 4.92 -1.55 9.92
CA ARG A 378 5.95 -2.16 10.76
C ARG A 378 7.36 -1.67 10.42
N SER A 379 7.56 -1.12 9.22
CA SER A 379 8.90 -0.76 8.72
C SER A 379 9.01 0.58 7.99
N GLY A 380 7.90 1.13 7.50
CA GLY A 380 7.92 2.26 6.56
C GLY A 380 8.24 1.87 5.11
N GLU A 381 8.20 0.58 4.77
CA GLU A 381 8.30 0.14 3.37
C GLU A 381 7.10 0.67 2.58
N ILE A 382 7.34 1.36 1.48
CA ILE A 382 6.32 1.67 0.48
C ILE A 382 6.06 0.40 -0.33
N LEU A 383 4.84 -0.10 -0.28
CA LEU A 383 4.39 -1.32 -0.95
C LEU A 383 3.86 -1.02 -2.36
N GLU A 384 3.17 0.10 -2.48
CA GLU A 384 2.44 0.58 -3.66
C GLU A 384 2.25 2.11 -3.52
N ALA A 385 2.06 2.82 -4.64
CA ALA A 385 1.72 4.24 -4.64
C ALA A 385 0.76 4.61 -5.78
N ASP A 386 -0.37 5.22 -5.43
CA ASP A 386 -1.30 5.79 -6.41
C ASP A 386 -1.00 7.26 -6.60
N ILE A 387 -0.92 7.74 -7.84
CA ILE A 387 -0.89 9.17 -8.11
C ILE A 387 -2.29 9.59 -8.52
N MET A 388 -2.89 10.51 -7.78
CA MET A 388 -4.16 11.11 -8.09
C MET A 388 -3.95 12.37 -8.92
N TRP A 389 -4.47 12.36 -10.14
CA TRP A 389 -4.41 13.49 -11.05
C TRP A 389 -5.82 14.01 -11.35
N TRP A 390 -6.18 15.18 -10.82
CA TRP A 390 -7.47 15.79 -11.14
C TRP A 390 -7.37 16.59 -12.44
N HIS A 391 -8.40 16.49 -13.29
CA HIS A 391 -8.39 17.12 -14.63
C HIS A 391 -8.04 18.61 -14.58
N ASN A 392 -8.54 19.34 -13.57
CA ASN A 392 -8.38 20.79 -13.51
C ASN A 392 -6.99 21.27 -13.04
N VAL A 393 -6.04 20.37 -12.79
CA VAL A 393 -4.60 20.71 -12.76
C VAL A 393 -4.21 21.49 -14.02
N LEU A 394 -4.84 21.17 -15.16
CA LEU A 394 -4.61 21.87 -16.42
C LEU A 394 -4.95 23.37 -16.34
N SER A 395 -6.04 23.76 -15.68
CA SER A 395 -6.34 25.20 -15.49
C SER A 395 -5.28 25.86 -14.62
N MET A 396 -4.90 25.20 -13.52
CA MET A 396 -3.90 25.72 -12.59
C MET A 396 -2.54 25.96 -13.26
N VAL A 397 -2.05 24.99 -14.03
CA VAL A 397 -0.75 25.15 -14.71
C VAL A 397 -0.82 26.15 -15.86
N ARG A 398 -1.95 26.26 -16.57
CA ARG A 398 -2.17 27.32 -17.56
C ARG A 398 -2.10 28.69 -16.92
N GLU A 399 -2.80 28.89 -15.80
CA GLU A 399 -2.76 30.14 -15.03
C GLU A 399 -1.33 30.48 -14.60
N TRP A 400 -0.58 29.52 -14.07
CA TRP A 400 0.81 29.73 -13.67
C TRP A 400 1.71 30.11 -14.84
N ILE A 401 1.66 29.36 -15.95
CA ILE A 401 2.47 29.65 -17.13
C ILE A 401 2.16 31.07 -17.64
N THR A 402 0.89 31.40 -17.86
CA THR A 402 0.50 32.70 -18.41
C THR A 402 0.95 33.84 -17.51
N VAL A 403 0.68 33.77 -16.20
CA VAL A 403 1.00 34.84 -15.26
C VAL A 403 2.51 34.96 -15.02
N GLN A 404 3.22 33.84 -14.91
CA GLN A 404 4.62 33.83 -14.47
C GLN A 404 5.61 33.93 -15.63
N THR A 405 5.24 33.51 -16.84
CA THR A 405 6.19 33.50 -17.98
C THR A 405 5.80 34.44 -19.11
N GLY A 406 4.56 34.95 -19.12
CA GLY A 406 4.03 35.79 -20.19
C GLY A 406 4.85 37.03 -20.50
N THR A 407 5.61 37.58 -19.55
CA THR A 407 6.49 38.74 -19.81
C THR A 407 7.58 38.41 -20.84
N ILE A 408 8.12 37.19 -20.84
CA ILE A 408 9.27 36.80 -21.66
C ILE A 408 8.97 35.70 -22.69
N ASP A 409 7.90 34.94 -22.51
CA ASP A 409 7.43 33.92 -23.46
C ASP A 409 6.14 34.38 -24.15
N PRO A 410 6.19 34.82 -25.42
CA PRO A 410 5.00 35.18 -26.18
C PRO A 410 3.98 34.04 -26.31
N LEU A 411 4.40 32.77 -26.30
CA LEU A 411 3.49 31.63 -26.42
C LEU A 411 2.56 31.52 -25.20
N ALA A 412 3.03 31.94 -24.03
CA ALA A 412 2.28 31.95 -22.77
C ALA A 412 1.14 32.99 -22.72
N ARG A 413 1.09 33.92 -23.69
CA ARG A 413 0.04 34.97 -23.80
C ARG A 413 -1.20 34.51 -24.56
N SER A 414 -1.14 33.36 -25.23
CA SER A 414 -2.23 32.84 -26.04
C SER A 414 -3.43 32.44 -25.18
N ALA A 415 -4.65 32.67 -25.69
CA ALA A 415 -5.87 32.23 -25.02
C ALA A 415 -5.87 30.71 -24.79
N GLN A 416 -5.38 29.95 -25.78
CA GLN A 416 -5.08 28.52 -25.65
C GLN A 416 -3.57 28.33 -25.77
N LEU A 417 -2.96 27.76 -24.73
CA LEU A 417 -1.52 27.52 -24.72
C LEU A 417 -1.17 26.34 -25.63
N PRO A 418 0.00 26.36 -26.31
CA PRO A 418 0.46 25.21 -27.06
C PRO A 418 0.64 23.96 -26.19
N ASP A 419 0.32 22.79 -26.73
CA ASP A 419 0.44 21.51 -26.01
C ASP A 419 1.86 21.24 -25.51
N ALA A 420 2.90 21.69 -26.22
CA ALA A 420 4.28 21.54 -25.75
C ALA A 420 4.53 22.28 -24.43
N LEU A 421 4.02 23.51 -24.30
CA LEU A 421 4.18 24.33 -23.12
C LEU A 421 3.37 23.79 -21.93
N MET A 422 2.13 23.36 -22.21
CA MET A 422 1.29 22.68 -21.22
C MET A 422 1.88 21.33 -20.79
N GLY A 423 2.39 20.55 -21.75
CA GLY A 423 3.00 19.25 -21.52
C GLY A 423 4.23 19.33 -20.62
N ASP A 424 5.11 20.32 -20.82
CA ASP A 424 6.25 20.51 -19.93
C ASP A 424 5.82 20.88 -18.50
N ALA A 425 4.75 21.66 -18.34
CA ALA A 425 4.17 21.92 -17.02
C ALA A 425 3.54 20.68 -16.38
N VAL A 426 2.87 19.84 -17.19
CA VAL A 426 2.33 18.55 -16.76
C VAL A 426 3.46 17.61 -16.30
N ARG A 427 4.57 17.54 -17.05
CA ARG A 427 5.78 16.78 -16.66
C ARG A 427 6.32 17.27 -15.32
N PHE A 428 6.39 18.59 -15.12
CA PHE A 428 6.82 19.18 -13.84
C PHE A 428 5.96 18.68 -12.67
N VAL A 429 4.63 18.80 -12.77
CA VAL A 429 3.72 18.36 -11.70
C VAL A 429 3.82 16.86 -11.49
N ALA A 430 3.84 16.05 -12.56
CA ALA A 430 3.99 14.59 -12.45
C ALA A 430 5.31 14.20 -11.75
N CYS A 431 6.42 14.87 -12.09
CA CYS A 431 7.70 14.64 -11.45
C CYS A 431 7.67 14.99 -9.95
N HIS A 432 6.96 16.05 -9.56
CA HIS A 432 6.77 16.45 -8.15
C HIS A 432 5.97 15.39 -7.38
N GLU A 433 4.82 14.97 -7.90
CA GLU A 433 3.97 13.97 -7.24
C GLU A 433 4.67 12.62 -7.07
N VAL A 434 5.46 12.21 -8.07
CA VAL A 434 6.27 10.99 -7.97
C VAL A 434 7.28 11.09 -6.83
N GLY A 435 7.81 12.28 -6.54
CA GLY A 435 8.68 12.49 -5.39
C GLY A 435 7.98 12.19 -4.06
N HIS A 436 6.71 12.56 -3.90
CA HIS A 436 5.89 12.15 -2.75
C HIS A 436 5.69 10.65 -2.71
N SER A 437 5.38 10.03 -3.85
CA SER A 437 5.26 8.58 -3.97
C SER A 437 6.58 7.83 -3.71
N LEU A 438 7.73 8.50 -3.77
CA LEU A 438 9.04 7.99 -3.38
C LEU A 438 9.36 8.20 -1.88
N GLY A 439 8.46 8.85 -1.15
CA GLY A 439 8.57 9.14 0.28
C GLY A 439 9.14 10.53 0.62
N LEU A 440 9.35 11.42 -0.35
CA LEU A 440 9.91 12.75 -0.09
C LEU A 440 8.83 13.76 0.30
N ARG A 441 9.12 14.61 1.28
CA ARG A 441 8.29 15.77 1.64
C ARG A 441 8.59 16.94 0.71
N HIS A 442 7.76 17.97 0.79
CA HIS A 442 8.12 19.27 0.24
C HIS A 442 9.44 19.78 0.82
N ASN A 443 10.28 20.35 -0.04
CA ASN A 443 11.52 21.02 0.31
C ASN A 443 11.38 22.53 0.09
N MET A 444 10.69 23.21 1.00
CA MET A 444 10.43 24.66 0.93
C MET A 444 11.71 25.52 0.97
N MET A 445 12.85 24.94 1.33
CA MET A 445 14.14 25.62 1.33
C MET A 445 14.84 25.55 -0.03
N GLY A 446 14.29 24.81 -1.01
CA GLY A 446 14.91 24.57 -2.30
C GLY A 446 15.24 25.86 -3.06
N SER A 447 14.33 26.83 -3.03
CA SER A 447 14.42 28.12 -3.73
C SER A 447 15.39 29.07 -3.06
N TRP A 448 15.59 28.95 -1.76
CA TRP A 448 16.59 29.76 -1.04
C TRP A 448 18.02 29.49 -1.53
N ALA A 449 18.29 28.28 -2.04
CA ALA A 449 19.63 27.92 -2.52
C ALA A 449 20.08 28.71 -3.76
N PHE A 450 19.14 29.29 -4.52
CA PHE A 450 19.45 30.06 -5.72
C PHE A 450 19.26 31.55 -5.43
N PRO A 451 20.31 32.39 -5.55
CA PRO A 451 20.14 33.83 -5.41
C PRO A 451 19.15 34.36 -6.45
N THR A 452 18.21 35.20 -6.03
CA THR A 452 17.12 35.68 -6.89
C THR A 452 17.65 36.34 -8.18
N ASP A 453 18.70 37.16 -8.09
CA ASP A 453 19.31 37.82 -9.26
C ASP A 453 19.91 36.82 -10.26
N SER A 454 20.37 35.65 -9.80
CA SER A 454 20.92 34.63 -10.67
C SER A 454 19.86 34.00 -11.59
N LEU A 455 18.57 34.07 -11.22
CA LEU A 455 17.47 33.60 -12.06
C LEU A 455 17.26 34.46 -13.31
N ARG A 456 17.87 35.65 -13.38
CA ARG A 456 17.91 36.51 -14.57
C ARG A 456 19.09 36.22 -15.50
N SER A 457 20.00 35.32 -15.13
CA SER A 457 21.16 34.97 -15.96
C SER A 457 20.88 33.72 -16.81
N GLU A 458 20.95 33.84 -18.13
CA GLU A 458 20.90 32.68 -19.04
C GLU A 458 21.97 31.64 -18.65
N SER A 459 23.21 32.08 -18.44
CA SER A 459 24.32 31.17 -18.09
C SER A 459 24.06 30.38 -16.80
N PHE A 460 23.47 31.01 -15.78
CA PHE A 460 23.15 30.35 -14.52
C PHE A 460 21.99 29.38 -14.70
N THR A 461 20.87 29.84 -15.26
CA THR A 461 19.66 29.03 -15.44
C THR A 461 19.88 27.85 -16.39
N SER A 462 20.68 28.01 -17.45
CA SER A 462 21.09 26.91 -18.34
C SER A 462 22.03 25.92 -17.64
N ARG A 463 22.98 26.40 -16.80
CA ARG A 463 23.88 25.53 -16.05
C ARG A 463 23.17 24.71 -14.98
N MET A 464 22.25 25.35 -14.25
CA MET A 464 21.46 24.69 -13.20
C MET A 464 20.32 23.85 -13.77
N ASN A 465 19.87 24.20 -14.97
CA ASN A 465 18.74 23.60 -15.68
C ASN A 465 17.49 23.47 -14.80
N SER A 466 17.25 24.48 -13.96
CA SER A 466 16.12 24.57 -13.03
C SER A 466 16.04 25.98 -12.44
N THR A 467 14.86 26.34 -11.95
CA THR A 467 14.60 27.56 -11.18
C THR A 467 14.68 27.37 -9.66
N SER A 468 14.76 26.11 -9.20
CA SER A 468 14.96 25.75 -7.79
C SER A 468 15.92 24.58 -7.65
N SER A 469 16.56 24.46 -6.49
CA SER A 469 17.50 23.36 -6.24
C SER A 469 16.81 21.99 -6.07
N SER A 470 15.49 21.97 -5.90
CA SER A 470 14.72 20.76 -5.65
C SER A 470 13.38 20.82 -6.36
N ILE A 471 13.05 19.77 -7.12
CA ILE A 471 11.71 19.58 -7.68
C ILE A 471 10.61 19.52 -6.60
N MET A 472 10.97 19.10 -5.37
CA MET A 472 10.04 19.04 -4.23
C MET A 472 9.74 20.40 -3.60
N ASP A 473 10.30 21.49 -4.13
CA ASP A 473 9.99 22.84 -3.67
C ASP A 473 8.66 23.33 -4.27
N TYR A 474 8.11 24.41 -3.70
CA TYR A 474 6.97 25.14 -4.23
C TYR A 474 7.35 26.27 -5.18
N ALA A 475 8.64 26.44 -5.46
CA ALA A 475 9.10 27.28 -6.55
C ALA A 475 8.39 26.89 -7.85
N ARG A 476 7.81 27.89 -8.51
CA ARG A 476 7.06 27.72 -9.76
C ARG A 476 7.91 28.16 -10.94
N PHE A 477 7.28 28.70 -11.98
CA PHE A 477 7.99 29.17 -13.14
C PHE A 477 8.79 30.45 -12.84
N ASN A 478 9.84 30.71 -13.62
CA ASN A 478 10.75 31.84 -13.42
C ASN A 478 10.09 33.19 -13.79
N TYR A 479 9.32 33.75 -12.87
CA TYR A 479 8.67 35.05 -13.04
C TYR A 479 9.59 36.25 -12.83
N ILE A 480 10.85 36.02 -12.43
CA ILE A 480 11.84 37.08 -12.21
C ILE A 480 12.50 37.50 -13.53
N ALA A 481 12.66 36.57 -14.48
CA ALA A 481 13.28 36.84 -15.77
C ALA A 481 12.50 37.90 -16.57
N GLN A 482 13.25 38.81 -17.21
CA GLN A 482 12.73 39.97 -17.94
C GLN A 482 13.14 39.93 -19.42
N PRO A 483 12.46 40.69 -20.31
CA PRO A 483 12.87 40.82 -21.69
C PRO A 483 14.31 41.34 -21.78
N GLY A 484 15.15 40.67 -22.58
CA GLY A 484 16.57 40.99 -22.71
C GLY A 484 17.52 40.16 -21.83
N ASP A 485 17.01 39.42 -20.83
CA ASP A 485 17.83 38.57 -19.96
C ASP A 485 18.34 37.28 -20.67
N GLY A 486 17.75 36.90 -21.81
CA GLY A 486 18.13 35.70 -22.59
C GLY A 486 17.77 34.35 -21.96
N VAL A 487 17.13 34.35 -20.78
CA VAL A 487 16.75 33.14 -20.04
C VAL A 487 15.79 32.25 -20.84
N LYS A 488 16.12 30.96 -20.94
CA LYS A 488 15.31 29.93 -21.61
C LYS A 488 14.72 28.89 -20.66
N VAL A 489 15.33 28.70 -19.48
CA VAL A 489 14.87 27.71 -18.49
C VAL A 489 13.91 28.40 -17.54
N LEU A 490 12.62 28.09 -17.68
CA LEU A 490 11.56 28.72 -16.91
C LEU A 490 10.93 27.81 -15.89
N SER A 491 11.18 26.50 -15.92
CA SER A 491 10.56 25.53 -15.03
C SER A 491 11.54 24.99 -13.98
N PRO A 492 11.06 24.55 -12.82
CA PRO A 492 11.88 23.91 -11.77
C PRO A 492 12.16 22.42 -12.08
N ILE A 493 12.22 22.00 -13.35
CA ILE A 493 12.39 20.59 -13.71
C ILE A 493 13.86 20.19 -13.56
N SER A 494 14.24 19.86 -12.33
CA SER A 494 15.45 19.08 -12.09
C SER A 494 15.32 18.23 -10.83
N VAL A 495 15.34 16.91 -11.04
CA VAL A 495 15.49 15.93 -9.96
C VAL A 495 16.91 15.97 -9.37
N LEU A 496 17.87 16.59 -10.08
CA LEU A 496 19.26 16.67 -9.64
C LEU A 496 19.85 18.01 -10.04
N THR A 497 19.60 19.06 -9.26
CA THR A 497 20.50 20.22 -9.35
C THR A 497 21.78 19.87 -8.60
N THR A 498 22.90 19.87 -9.32
CA THR A 498 24.29 19.87 -8.84
C THR A 498 24.56 19.47 -7.37
N ASN A 499 25.16 18.29 -7.15
CA ASN A 499 26.01 17.88 -6.00
C ASN A 499 25.64 18.26 -4.54
N LEU A 500 24.42 18.70 -4.23
CA LEU A 500 23.93 18.99 -2.87
C LEU A 500 22.55 18.35 -2.66
N PRO A 501 22.04 18.28 -1.42
CA PRO A 501 21.83 17.07 -0.61
C PRO A 501 20.83 16.01 -1.11
N LEU A 502 20.28 16.07 -2.33
CA LEU A 502 19.46 14.98 -2.90
C LEU A 502 20.25 13.66 -3.08
N ASN A 503 21.56 13.77 -3.32
CA ASN A 503 22.47 12.61 -3.31
C ASN A 503 22.43 11.84 -1.97
N THR A 504 22.08 12.50 -0.86
CA THR A 504 21.98 11.87 0.47
C THR A 504 20.61 11.20 0.67
N ALA A 505 19.57 11.72 0.03
CA ALA A 505 18.22 11.17 0.06
C ALA A 505 18.15 9.78 -0.55
N ILE A 506 18.63 9.67 -1.78
CA ILE A 506 18.54 8.44 -2.56
C ILE A 506 19.65 7.46 -2.18
N ALA A 507 20.83 7.96 -1.78
CA ALA A 507 21.78 7.14 -1.03
C ALA A 507 21.17 6.61 0.29
N GLY A 508 20.10 7.25 0.78
CA GLY A 508 19.30 6.76 1.90
C GLY A 508 18.52 5.48 1.60
N MET A 509 18.09 5.31 0.35
CA MET A 509 17.44 4.08 -0.12
C MET A 509 18.44 2.92 -0.29
N ALA A 510 19.72 3.23 -0.56
CA ALA A 510 20.70 2.28 -1.09
C ALA A 510 21.92 2.00 -0.17
N LYS A 511 22.22 2.88 0.81
CA LYS A 511 23.37 2.74 1.73
C LYS A 511 22.93 2.25 3.12
N THR A 512 22.78 0.94 3.28
CA THR A 512 22.81 0.31 4.62
C THR A 512 24.02 -0.63 4.80
N VAL A 513 24.89 -0.78 3.79
CA VAL A 513 26.02 -1.74 3.86
C VAL A 513 27.40 -1.07 3.95
N ARG A 514 27.52 0.24 3.67
CA ARG A 514 28.83 0.89 3.51
C ARG A 514 29.51 1.37 4.80
N LYS A 515 28.84 1.35 5.97
CA LYS A 515 29.39 1.88 7.24
C LYS A 515 29.92 0.85 8.25
N LYS A 516 29.89 -0.45 7.98
CA LYS A 516 30.34 -1.48 8.95
C LYS A 516 31.82 -1.89 8.88
N LYS A 517 32.72 -1.07 8.31
CA LYS A 517 34.16 -1.43 8.23
C LYS A 517 35.18 -0.38 8.68
N LYS A 518 34.77 0.75 9.26
CA LYS A 518 35.71 1.65 9.94
C LYS A 518 35.05 2.15 11.21
N THR A 519 35.75 2.07 12.34
CA THR A 519 35.35 2.42 13.72
C THR A 519 34.85 1.25 14.59
N ILE A 520 35.73 0.27 14.79
CA ILE A 520 35.95 -0.37 16.10
C ILE A 520 37.44 -0.15 16.37
N TYR A 521 37.79 0.26 17.60
CA TYR A 521 39.05 0.85 18.06
C TYR A 521 39.16 2.39 17.97
N SER A 522 38.43 3.08 18.85
CA SER A 522 39.03 4.04 19.80
C SER A 522 37.96 4.61 20.74
N SER A 523 38.05 4.22 22.02
CA SER A 523 37.71 5.00 23.23
C SER A 523 36.30 5.57 23.44
N PHE A 524 35.69 5.07 24.54
CA PHE A 524 34.52 5.51 25.32
C PHE A 524 33.12 5.24 24.76
#